data_AF-A0AAT9WKV3-F1
#
_entry.id   AF-A0AAT9WKV3-F1
#
_cell.length_a   1.000
_cell.length_b   1.000
_cell.length_c   1.000
_cell.angle_alpha   90.00
_cell.angle_beta   90.00
_cell.angle_gamma   90.00
#
_symmetry.space_group_name_H-M   'P 1'
#
loop_
_entity.id
_entity.type
_entity.pdbx_description
1 polymer ?
#
loop_
_entity_poly.entity_id
_entity_poly.type
_entity_poly.pdbx_seq_one_letter_code
_entity_poly.pdbx_strand_id
1 'polypeptide(L)'
;MVKKLKEMAAAEQHAMVDAVVGSAQQIWQAGLGAFARAQHEGGELFDSLVREGLDLHQLTQKMAGDKVQGVAERANRLAESVGRQASGSWDKIEKLFQDRVARSMSALGVPSHDELDALRRELAELKAQVAASASPAPAPARRTAAAKPAASAKPALKDVPIKAPVRAAPKRQAKAAARHH
;
A
#
# COMPACT_ATOMS: atom_id res chain seq x y z
N MET A 1 -55.88 -53.13 40.92
CA MET A 1 -54.61 -53.32 40.16
C MET A 1 -54.02 -52.00 39.66
N VAL A 2 -54.82 -51.05 39.16
CA VAL A 2 -54.34 -49.76 38.61
C VAL A 2 -53.60 -48.85 39.61
N LYS A 3 -54.02 -48.82 40.89
CA LYS A 3 -53.38 -47.99 41.91
C LYS A 3 -51.92 -48.38 42.17
N LYS A 4 -51.63 -49.68 42.17
CA LYS A 4 -50.28 -50.23 42.37
C LYS A 4 -49.36 -49.94 41.18
N LEU A 5 -49.89 -49.95 39.96
CA LEU A 5 -49.15 -49.56 38.75
C LEU A 5 -48.80 -48.06 38.74
N LYS A 6 -49.72 -47.21 39.23
CA LYS A 6 -49.47 -45.77 39.35
C LYS A 6 -48.42 -45.42 40.40
N GLU A 7 -48.40 -46.13 41.53
CA GLU A 7 -47.35 -45.97 42.55
C GLU A 7 -45.98 -46.45 42.06
N MET A 8 -45.93 -47.55 41.32
CA MET A 8 -44.66 -48.00 40.70
C MET A 8 -44.16 -47.01 39.64
N ALA A 9 -45.05 -46.47 38.80
CA ALA A 9 -44.69 -45.46 37.81
C ALA A 9 -44.19 -44.16 38.45
N ALA A 10 -44.78 -43.74 39.58
CA ALA A 10 -44.30 -42.58 40.34
C ALA A 10 -42.92 -42.84 40.96
N ALA A 11 -42.67 -44.04 41.50
CA ALA A 11 -41.37 -44.41 42.05
C ALA A 11 -40.27 -44.43 40.97
N GLU A 12 -40.60 -44.89 39.76
CA GLU A 12 -39.68 -44.88 38.61
C GLU A 12 -39.37 -43.45 38.14
N GLN A 13 -40.36 -42.56 38.13
CA GLN A 13 -40.14 -41.13 37.85
C GLN A 13 -39.24 -40.46 38.89
N HIS A 14 -39.42 -40.75 40.17
CA HIS A 14 -38.55 -40.23 41.22
C HIS A 14 -37.11 -40.73 41.07
N ALA A 15 -36.91 -42.02 40.82
CA ALA A 15 -35.58 -42.57 40.55
C ALA A 15 -34.91 -41.94 39.31
N MET A 16 -35.70 -41.65 38.27
CA MET A 16 -35.21 -40.97 37.07
C MET A 16 -34.81 -39.51 37.35
N VAL A 17 -35.59 -38.77 38.14
CA VAL A 17 -35.26 -37.40 38.53
C VAL A 17 -34.00 -37.37 39.39
N ASP A 18 -33.85 -38.29 40.34
CA ASP A 18 -32.65 -38.38 41.18
C ASP A 18 -31.39 -38.71 40.36
N ALA A 19 -31.51 -39.59 39.35
CA ALA A 19 -30.42 -39.90 38.43
C ALA A 19 -30.02 -38.67 37.58
N VAL A 20 -31.00 -37.89 37.11
CA VAL A 20 -30.75 -36.66 36.34
C VAL A 20 -30.10 -35.59 37.21
N VAL A 21 -30.58 -35.40 38.45
CA VAL A 21 -29.99 -34.44 39.40
C VAL A 21 -28.56 -34.85 39.78
N GLY A 22 -28.32 -36.15 40.01
CA GLY A 22 -26.99 -36.69 40.28
C GLY A 22 -26.02 -36.47 39.11
N SER A 23 -26.47 -36.72 37.88
CA SER A 23 -25.68 -36.47 36.66
C SER A 23 -25.39 -34.98 36.47
N ALA A 24 -26.39 -34.11 36.64
CA ALA A 24 -26.22 -32.66 36.55
C ALA A 24 -25.21 -32.14 37.59
N GLN A 25 -25.24 -32.67 38.82
CA GLN A 25 -24.27 -32.33 39.85
C GLN A 25 -22.86 -32.79 39.49
N GLN A 26 -22.69 -33.98 38.89
CA GLN A 26 -21.39 -34.46 38.42
C GLN A 26 -20.85 -33.60 37.28
N ILE A 27 -21.68 -33.22 36.31
CA ILE A 27 -21.30 -32.33 35.20
C ILE A 27 -20.89 -30.96 35.75
N TRP A 28 -21.62 -30.42 36.73
CA TRP A 28 -21.29 -29.15 37.37
C TRP A 28 -19.95 -29.21 38.11
N GLN A 29 -19.71 -30.25 38.91
CA GLN A 29 -18.45 -30.44 39.63
C GLN A 29 -17.27 -30.66 38.69
N ALA A 30 -17.47 -31.42 37.61
CA ALA A 30 -16.46 -31.59 36.57
C ALA A 30 -16.17 -30.27 35.85
N GLY A 31 -17.19 -29.45 35.59
CA GLY A 31 -17.06 -28.11 35.02
C GLY A 31 -16.26 -27.17 35.93
N LEU A 32 -16.56 -27.13 37.22
CA LEU A 32 -15.80 -26.31 38.19
C LEU A 32 -14.37 -26.81 38.37
N GLY A 33 -14.15 -28.13 38.39
CA GLY A 33 -12.81 -28.72 38.48
C GLY A 33 -11.95 -28.44 37.24
N ALA A 34 -12.53 -28.55 36.04
CA ALA A 34 -11.84 -28.23 34.78
C ALA A 34 -11.53 -26.73 34.67
N PHE A 35 -12.45 -25.86 35.11
CA PHE A 35 -12.21 -24.41 35.14
C PHE A 35 -11.11 -24.03 36.12
N ALA A 36 -11.10 -24.61 37.34
CA ALA A 36 -10.02 -24.39 38.30
C ALA A 36 -8.66 -24.87 37.76
N ARG A 37 -8.64 -26.00 37.06
CA ARG A 37 -7.42 -26.53 36.42
C ARG A 37 -6.92 -25.63 35.29
N ALA A 38 -7.81 -25.11 34.45
CA ALA A 38 -7.47 -24.16 33.39
C ALA A 38 -6.95 -22.82 33.94
N GLN A 39 -7.44 -22.34 35.09
CA GLN A 39 -6.90 -21.14 35.75
C GLN A 39 -5.47 -21.37 36.25
N HIS A 40 -5.21 -22.52 36.87
CA HIS A 40 -3.89 -22.86 37.38
C HIS A 40 -2.88 -23.12 36.24
N GLU A 41 -3.25 -23.92 35.25
CA GLU A 41 -2.38 -24.23 34.10
C GLU A 41 -2.26 -23.03 33.13
N GLY A 42 -3.27 -22.16 33.06
CA GLY A 42 -3.24 -20.95 32.24
C GLY A 42 -2.25 -19.90 32.72
N GLY A 43 -2.08 -19.74 34.04
CA GLY A 43 -1.08 -18.86 34.63
C GLY A 43 0.35 -19.29 34.31
N GLU A 44 0.66 -20.58 34.46
CA GLU A 44 1.98 -21.13 34.16
C GLU A 44 2.34 -21.03 32.67
N LEU A 45 1.38 -21.28 31.77
CA LEU A 45 1.58 -21.09 30.33
C LEU A 45 1.82 -19.62 29.98
N PHE A 46 1.08 -18.69 30.62
CA PHE A 46 1.30 -17.26 30.44
C PHE A 46 2.69 -16.85 30.93
N ASP A 47 3.10 -17.28 32.12
CA ASP A 47 4.42 -16.95 32.68
C ASP A 47 5.56 -17.53 31.81
N SER A 48 5.39 -18.74 31.27
CA SER A 48 6.32 -19.32 30.30
C SER A 48 6.41 -18.49 29.03
N LEU A 49 5.28 -18.07 28.47
CA LEU A 49 5.24 -17.22 27.26
C LEU A 49 5.86 -15.85 27.51
N VAL A 50 5.63 -15.25 28.69
CA VAL A 50 6.24 -13.98 29.07
C VAL A 50 7.76 -14.13 29.20
N ARG A 51 8.23 -15.21 29.82
CA ARG A 51 9.67 -15.49 29.93
C ARG A 51 10.32 -15.69 28.56
N GLU A 52 9.69 -16.49 27.69
CA GLU A 52 10.17 -16.68 26.32
C GLU A 52 10.15 -15.38 25.51
N GLY A 53 9.13 -14.53 25.70
CA GLY A 53 9.06 -13.19 25.11
C GLY A 53 10.19 -12.27 25.60
N LEU A 54 10.52 -12.32 26.89
CA LEU A 54 11.64 -11.58 27.48
C LEU A 54 12.99 -12.08 26.94
N ASP A 55 13.16 -13.39 26.82
CA ASP A 55 14.39 -14.00 26.26
C ASP A 55 14.54 -13.67 24.78
N LEU A 56 13.46 -13.72 24.00
CA LEU A 56 13.45 -13.32 22.59
C LEU A 56 13.73 -11.82 22.45
N HIS A 57 13.19 -10.99 23.34
CA HIS A 57 13.48 -9.55 23.36
C HIS A 57 14.96 -9.30 23.65
N GLN A 58 15.54 -9.97 24.66
CA GLN A 58 16.96 -9.86 24.98
C GLN A 58 17.85 -10.36 23.86
N LEU A 59 17.51 -11.49 23.23
CA LEU A 59 18.23 -12.01 22.07
C LEU A 59 18.17 -11.02 20.91
N THR A 60 17.00 -10.43 20.65
CA THR A 60 16.80 -9.43 19.61
C THR A 60 17.58 -8.15 19.91
N GLN A 61 17.59 -7.66 21.15
CA GLN A 61 18.40 -6.51 21.57
C GLN A 61 19.89 -6.78 21.42
N LYS A 62 20.37 -7.97 21.80
CA LYS A 62 21.78 -8.38 21.61
C LYS A 62 22.16 -8.50 20.14
N MET A 63 21.30 -9.11 19.32
CA MET A 63 21.49 -9.19 17.86
C MET A 63 21.40 -7.81 17.20
N ALA A 64 20.53 -6.93 17.71
CA ALA A 64 20.39 -5.55 17.24
C ALA A 64 21.64 -4.72 17.58
N GLY A 65 22.20 -4.89 18.77
CA GLY A 65 23.42 -4.22 19.21
C GLY A 65 24.67 -4.67 18.47
N ASP A 66 24.88 -5.99 18.31
CA ASP A 66 26.16 -6.54 17.84
C ASP A 66 26.17 -6.95 16.36
N LYS A 67 25.01 -7.18 15.73
CA LYS A 67 24.92 -7.72 14.36
C LYS A 67 24.21 -6.83 13.36
N VAL A 68 23.62 -5.68 13.74
CA VAL A 68 22.97 -4.79 12.77
C VAL A 68 23.95 -4.25 11.74
N GLN A 69 25.19 -3.93 12.10
CA GLN A 69 26.18 -3.51 11.08
C GLN A 69 26.54 -4.66 10.13
N GLY A 70 26.84 -5.85 10.65
CA GLY A 70 27.21 -7.00 9.80
C GLY A 70 26.04 -7.56 8.97
N VAL A 71 24.80 -7.50 9.47
CA VAL A 71 23.60 -7.89 8.74
C VAL A 71 23.18 -6.80 7.77
N ALA A 72 23.26 -5.52 8.13
CA ALA A 72 22.99 -4.42 7.20
C ALA A 72 24.00 -4.41 6.04
N GLU A 73 25.28 -4.67 6.29
CA GLU A 73 26.28 -4.78 5.22
C GLU A 73 26.06 -6.00 4.32
N ARG A 74 25.64 -7.15 4.88
CA ARG A 74 25.29 -8.34 4.10
C ARG A 74 24.00 -8.12 3.32
N ALA A 75 22.99 -7.51 3.94
CA ALA A 75 21.74 -7.14 3.30
C ALA A 75 21.96 -6.10 2.20
N ASN A 76 22.84 -5.12 2.41
CA ASN A 76 23.19 -4.14 1.38
C ASN A 76 23.94 -4.81 0.21
N ARG A 77 24.88 -5.73 0.48
CA ARG A 77 25.54 -6.51 -0.56
C ARG A 77 24.60 -7.46 -1.31
N LEU A 78 23.63 -8.06 -0.61
CA LEU A 78 22.57 -8.87 -1.21
C LEU A 78 21.60 -8.01 -2.04
N ALA A 79 21.24 -6.82 -1.56
CA ALA A 79 20.40 -5.88 -2.28
C ALA A 79 21.11 -5.36 -3.54
N GLU A 80 22.42 -5.09 -3.47
CA GLU A 80 23.23 -4.70 -4.63
C GLU A 80 23.38 -5.85 -5.64
N SER A 81 23.57 -7.08 -5.19
CA SER A 81 23.73 -8.24 -6.08
C SER A 81 22.41 -8.67 -6.71
N VAL A 82 21.33 -8.72 -5.93
CA VAL A 82 19.97 -8.97 -6.43
C VAL A 82 19.51 -7.80 -7.30
N GLY A 83 19.82 -6.56 -6.93
CA GLY A 83 19.50 -5.38 -7.75
C GLY A 83 20.15 -5.43 -9.14
N ARG A 84 21.40 -5.90 -9.24
CA ARG A 84 22.10 -6.05 -10.53
C ARG A 84 21.66 -7.27 -11.33
N GLN A 85 21.37 -8.39 -10.67
CA GLN A 85 21.00 -9.65 -11.34
C GLN A 85 19.50 -9.74 -11.65
N ALA A 86 18.66 -9.07 -10.87
CA ALA A 86 17.21 -9.12 -10.99
C ALA A 86 16.60 -7.85 -11.61
N SER A 87 17.38 -6.82 -11.99
CA SER A 87 16.87 -5.61 -12.66
C SER A 87 15.91 -5.92 -13.81
N GLY A 88 16.27 -6.85 -14.69
CA GLY A 88 15.37 -7.29 -15.78
C GLY A 88 14.14 -8.10 -15.35
N SER A 89 14.15 -8.68 -14.14
CA SER A 89 12.96 -9.32 -13.54
C SER A 89 12.10 -8.30 -12.79
N TRP A 90 12.72 -7.27 -12.20
CA TRP A 90 12.05 -6.12 -11.61
C TRP A 90 11.30 -5.32 -12.66
N ASP A 91 11.85 -5.11 -13.85
CA ASP A 91 11.15 -4.44 -14.96
C ASP A 91 9.85 -5.17 -15.36
N LYS A 92 9.80 -6.50 -15.24
CA LYS A 92 8.57 -7.28 -15.48
C LYS A 92 7.56 -7.13 -14.36
N ILE A 93 8.03 -7.09 -13.11
CA ILE A 93 7.17 -6.84 -11.95
C ILE A 93 6.63 -5.41 -11.99
N GLU A 94 7.44 -4.45 -12.43
CA GLU A 94 7.04 -3.06 -12.65
C GLU A 94 5.92 -2.97 -13.69
N LYS A 95 6.05 -3.68 -14.83
CA LYS A 95 4.96 -3.79 -15.81
C LYS A 95 3.70 -4.45 -15.24
N LEU A 96 3.82 -5.55 -14.51
CA LEU A 96 2.67 -6.22 -13.89
C LEU A 96 2.01 -5.37 -12.79
N PHE A 97 2.81 -4.61 -12.06
CA PHE A 97 2.34 -3.65 -11.07
C PHE A 97 1.59 -2.51 -11.77
N GLN A 98 2.16 -1.93 -12.82
CA GLN A 98 1.51 -0.92 -13.64
C GLN A 98 0.19 -1.43 -14.22
N ASP A 99 0.15 -2.64 -14.77
CA ASP A 99 -1.09 -3.26 -15.28
C ASP A 99 -2.13 -3.46 -14.17
N ARG A 100 -1.68 -3.87 -12.97
CA ARG A 100 -2.59 -4.07 -11.82
C ARG A 100 -3.11 -2.75 -11.28
N VAL A 101 -2.27 -1.71 -11.20
CA VAL A 101 -2.63 -0.36 -10.78
C VAL A 101 -3.57 0.27 -11.80
N ALA A 102 -3.25 0.19 -13.09
CA ALA A 102 -4.11 0.65 -14.18
C ALA A 102 -5.48 -0.02 -14.10
N ARG A 103 -5.55 -1.36 -13.97
CA ARG A 103 -6.81 -2.08 -13.83
C ARG A 103 -7.60 -1.68 -12.58
N SER A 104 -6.91 -1.39 -11.47
CA SER A 104 -7.54 -0.91 -10.23
C SER A 104 -8.08 0.51 -10.38
N MET A 105 -7.36 1.40 -11.06
CA MET A 105 -7.81 2.75 -11.39
C MET A 105 -8.97 2.75 -12.37
N SER A 106 -8.94 1.92 -13.41
CA SER A 106 -10.07 1.73 -14.34
C SER A 106 -11.30 1.19 -13.63
N ALA A 107 -11.14 0.27 -12.67
CA ALA A 107 -12.25 -0.23 -11.85
C ALA A 107 -12.87 0.86 -10.96
N LEU A 108 -12.09 1.87 -10.56
CA LEU A 108 -12.56 3.06 -9.85
C LEU A 108 -13.10 4.15 -10.78
N GLY A 109 -13.14 3.90 -12.10
CA GLY A 109 -13.68 4.83 -13.09
C GLY A 109 -12.72 5.95 -13.47
N VAL A 110 -11.42 5.83 -13.18
CA VAL A 110 -10.41 6.81 -13.61
C VAL A 110 -9.99 6.48 -15.06
N PRO A 111 -10.22 7.39 -16.02
CA PRO A 111 -9.84 7.16 -17.42
C PRO A 111 -8.33 7.10 -17.59
N SER A 112 -7.86 6.27 -18.52
CA SER A 112 -6.43 6.22 -18.85
C SER A 112 -5.98 7.43 -19.67
N HIS A 113 -4.67 7.71 -19.68
CA HIS A 113 -4.12 8.82 -20.48
C HIS A 113 -4.41 8.65 -21.97
N ASP A 114 -4.30 7.41 -22.48
CA ASP A 114 -4.53 7.11 -23.88
C ASP A 114 -6.00 7.31 -24.29
N GLU A 115 -6.94 6.97 -23.41
CA GLU A 115 -8.36 7.24 -23.59
C GLU A 115 -8.64 8.76 -23.62
N LEU A 116 -8.01 9.53 -22.73
CA LEU A 116 -8.13 10.99 -22.73
C LEU A 116 -7.59 11.61 -24.02
N ASP A 117 -6.48 11.09 -24.55
CA ASP A 117 -5.91 11.58 -25.80
C ASP A 117 -6.72 11.18 -27.03
N ALA A 118 -7.30 9.97 -27.05
CA ALA A 118 -8.27 9.58 -28.08
C ALA A 118 -9.48 10.52 -28.09
N LEU A 119 -10.08 10.77 -26.92
CA LEU A 119 -11.18 11.71 -26.76
C LEU A 119 -10.80 13.15 -27.16
N ARG A 120 -9.57 13.60 -26.86
CA ARG A 120 -9.08 14.92 -27.30
C ARG A 120 -8.97 15.03 -28.81
N ARG A 121 -8.55 13.96 -29.50
CA ARG A 121 -8.49 13.93 -30.97
C ARG A 121 -9.88 13.96 -31.58
N GLU A 122 -10.79 13.12 -31.08
CA GLU A 122 -12.19 13.13 -31.51
C GLU A 122 -12.85 14.50 -31.26
N LEU A 123 -12.60 15.13 -30.11
CA LEU A 123 -13.10 16.46 -29.80
C LEU A 123 -12.53 17.52 -30.76
N ALA A 124 -11.25 17.42 -31.12
CA ALA A 124 -10.63 18.33 -32.07
C ALA A 124 -11.24 18.18 -33.47
N GLU A 125 -11.51 16.95 -33.90
CA GLU A 125 -12.19 16.65 -35.16
C GLU A 125 -13.63 17.14 -35.16
N LEU A 126 -14.42 16.85 -34.11
CA LEU A 126 -15.77 17.35 -33.97
C LEU A 126 -15.81 18.88 -33.96
N LYS A 127 -14.88 19.52 -33.26
CA LYS A 127 -14.76 20.99 -33.24
C LYS A 127 -14.44 21.54 -34.63
N ALA A 128 -13.62 20.85 -35.42
CA ALA A 128 -13.35 21.23 -36.80
C ALA A 128 -14.58 21.06 -37.70
N GLN A 129 -15.34 19.97 -37.54
CA GLN A 129 -16.58 19.74 -38.29
C GLN A 129 -17.68 20.74 -37.91
N VAL A 130 -17.80 21.09 -36.63
CA VAL A 130 -18.73 22.14 -36.15
C VAL A 130 -18.29 23.51 -36.63
N ALA A 131 -16.99 23.84 -36.65
CA ALA A 131 -16.49 25.09 -37.21
C ALA A 131 -16.71 25.17 -38.73
N ALA A 132 -16.60 24.04 -39.45
CA ALA A 132 -16.91 23.97 -40.87
C ALA A 132 -18.42 24.06 -41.16
N SER A 133 -19.26 23.54 -40.25
CA SER A 133 -20.72 23.57 -40.35
C SER A 133 -21.32 24.90 -39.85
N ALA A 134 -20.63 25.58 -38.95
CA ALA A 134 -20.87 26.97 -38.57
C ALA A 134 -20.26 27.88 -39.64
N SER A 135 -20.87 27.89 -40.83
CA SER A 135 -20.47 28.84 -41.86
C SER A 135 -20.71 30.28 -41.36
N PRO A 136 -19.69 31.14 -41.30
CA PRO A 136 -19.87 32.56 -41.02
C PRO A 136 -20.48 33.22 -42.26
N ALA A 137 -21.44 34.13 -42.02
CA ALA A 137 -21.86 35.09 -43.04
C ALA A 137 -20.62 35.77 -43.66
N PRO A 138 -20.59 35.97 -45.00
CA PRO A 138 -19.37 36.40 -45.67
C PRO A 138 -19.08 37.87 -45.32
N ALA A 139 -17.97 38.13 -44.64
CA ALA A 139 -17.39 39.46 -44.57
C ALA A 139 -16.78 39.80 -45.95
N PRO A 140 -17.03 41.00 -46.50
CA PRO A 140 -16.70 41.32 -47.89
C PRO A 140 -15.19 41.41 -48.10
N ALA A 141 -14.75 40.85 -49.22
CA ALA A 141 -13.38 40.92 -49.71
C ALA A 141 -12.90 42.38 -49.77
N ARG A 142 -11.89 42.70 -48.95
CA ARG A 142 -11.19 43.98 -49.05
C ARG A 142 -10.34 43.97 -50.33
N ARG A 143 -10.80 44.75 -51.30
CA ARG A 143 -10.16 45.02 -52.59
C ARG A 143 -8.69 45.42 -52.43
N THR A 144 -7.92 44.99 -53.42
CA THR A 144 -6.56 45.37 -53.73
C THR A 144 -6.36 46.89 -53.73
N ALA A 145 -5.26 47.34 -53.13
CA ALA A 145 -4.66 48.63 -53.44
C ALA A 145 -3.16 48.42 -53.58
N ALA A 146 -2.69 48.63 -54.81
CA ALA A 146 -1.29 48.60 -55.19
C ALA A 146 -0.56 49.86 -54.67
N ALA A 147 0.67 49.69 -54.20
CA ALA A 147 1.75 50.67 -54.36
C ALA A 147 3.10 49.95 -54.26
N LYS A 148 3.88 50.07 -55.32
CA LYS A 148 5.25 49.56 -55.53
C LYS A 148 6.26 50.66 -55.10
N PRO A 149 7.59 50.46 -55.21
CA PRO A 149 8.50 50.02 -54.16
C PRO A 149 9.55 51.09 -53.78
N ALA A 150 10.29 50.89 -52.69
CA ALA A 150 11.60 51.53 -52.51
C ALA A 150 12.62 50.49 -52.04
N ALA A 151 13.63 50.29 -52.88
CA ALA A 151 14.74 49.38 -52.68
C ALA A 151 15.80 50.01 -51.75
N SER A 152 16.44 49.18 -50.93
CA SER A 152 17.81 49.39 -50.45
C SER A 152 18.41 48.07 -49.98
N ALA A 153 19.64 47.84 -50.40
CA ALA A 153 20.45 46.63 -50.40
C ALA A 153 20.68 45.90 -49.06
N LYS A 154 20.89 44.58 -49.23
CA LYS A 154 21.49 43.54 -48.36
C LYS A 154 22.96 43.87 -47.93
N PRO A 155 23.73 42.94 -47.31
CA PRO A 155 23.53 42.13 -46.10
C PRO A 155 24.78 42.16 -45.17
N ALA A 156 24.67 41.83 -43.88
CA ALA A 156 25.84 41.33 -43.13
C ALA A 156 25.46 40.56 -41.86
N LEU A 157 25.70 39.24 -41.94
CA LEU A 157 26.20 38.33 -40.92
C LEU A 157 26.73 38.99 -39.60
N LYS A 158 26.27 38.49 -38.45
CA LYS A 158 27.09 37.80 -37.42
C LYS A 158 26.40 37.70 -36.05
N ASP A 159 26.33 36.45 -35.60
CA ASP A 159 26.66 35.96 -34.25
C ASP A 159 25.90 36.45 -33.02
N VAL A 160 25.29 35.43 -32.40
CA VAL A 160 24.83 35.31 -31.01
C VAL A 160 25.99 35.62 -30.03
N PRO A 161 25.70 36.17 -28.84
CA PRO A 161 25.97 35.34 -27.67
C PRO A 161 24.86 35.39 -26.61
N ILE A 162 24.52 34.18 -26.18
CA ILE A 162 23.84 33.81 -24.95
C ILE A 162 24.46 34.56 -23.76
N LYS A 163 23.61 35.11 -22.90
CA LYS A 163 23.97 35.42 -21.51
C LYS A 163 22.92 34.83 -20.56
N ALA A 164 23.29 33.69 -19.97
CA ALA A 164 23.00 33.41 -18.58
C ALA A 164 24.36 33.31 -17.87
N PRO A 165 24.47 33.78 -16.61
CA PRO A 165 25.32 33.06 -15.69
C PRO A 165 24.62 32.73 -14.37
N VAL A 166 24.87 31.48 -14.03
CA VAL A 166 24.67 30.75 -12.77
C VAL A 166 25.27 31.49 -11.56
N ARG A 167 24.63 31.33 -10.39
CA ARG A 167 25.28 31.42 -9.07
C ARG A 167 24.63 30.38 -8.17
N ALA A 168 25.20 29.17 -8.05
CA ALA A 168 26.28 28.78 -7.15
C ALA A 168 25.88 28.78 -5.66
N ALA A 169 25.60 27.59 -5.12
CA ALA A 169 25.88 27.25 -3.72
C ALA A 169 27.41 27.28 -3.48
N PRO A 170 27.87 27.42 -2.22
CA PRO A 170 28.48 26.23 -1.63
C PRO A 170 28.50 26.13 -0.08
N LYS A 171 28.82 24.89 0.33
CA LYS A 171 29.72 24.45 1.44
C LYS A 171 29.14 24.10 2.82
N ARG A 172 29.22 22.77 3.07
CA ARG A 172 29.53 22.10 4.33
C ARG A 172 30.66 22.78 5.11
N GLN A 173 30.57 22.79 6.44
CA GLN A 173 31.72 22.68 7.34
C GLN A 173 31.40 21.76 8.52
N ALA A 174 32.33 20.84 8.75
CA ALA A 174 32.48 20.03 9.94
C ALA A 174 32.90 20.89 11.14
N LYS A 175 32.57 20.45 12.36
CA LYS A 175 33.28 20.90 13.56
C LYS A 175 33.53 19.71 14.49
N ALA A 176 34.80 19.51 14.81
CA ALA A 176 35.32 18.60 15.80
C ALA A 176 35.57 19.34 17.14
N ALA A 177 35.59 18.55 18.21
CA ALA A 177 36.35 18.67 19.47
C ALA A 177 35.91 19.64 20.59
N ALA A 178 35.61 19.06 21.77
CA ALA A 178 36.11 19.35 23.14
C ALA A 178 35.41 18.34 24.11
N ARG A 179 36.02 17.38 24.82
CA ARG A 179 37.03 17.33 25.91
C ARG A 179 36.60 17.96 27.27
N HIS A 180 36.84 17.19 28.34
CA HIS A 180 36.66 17.41 29.81
C HIS A 180 35.21 17.26 30.34
N HIS A 181 34.89 16.52 31.40
CA HIS A 181 35.63 16.12 32.61
C HIS A 181 35.13 14.79 33.17
#